data_AF-C1MUI0-F1
#
_entry.id   AF-C1MUI0-F1
#
_cell.length_a   1.000
_cell.length_b   1.000
_cell.length_c   1.000
_cell.angle_alpha   90.00
_cell.angle_beta   90.00
_cell.angle_gamma   90.00
#
_symmetry.space_group_name_H-M   'P 1'
#
loop_
_entity.id
_entity.type
_entity.pdbx_description
1 polymer ?
#
loop_
_entity_poly.entity_id
_entity_poly.type
_entity_poly.pdbx_seq_one_letter_code
_entity_poly.pdbx_strand_id
1 'polypeptide(L)'
;VIAPYSAQVRALRNARNAVLGLGNELEISSVDGFQGREKEAVVFTATRSSEGGARGVGFLADPRRVNVMLTRAKRGLVVIGAPETL
;
A
#
# COMPACT_ATOMS: atom_id res chain seq x y z
N VAL A 1 2.26 -4.56 5.15
CA VAL A 1 1.30 -3.87 4.27
C VAL A 1 1.83 -2.48 3.96
N ILE A 2 1.79 -2.07 2.70
CA ILE A 2 2.27 -0.76 2.23
C ILE A 2 1.10 0.00 1.60
N ALA A 3 0.96 1.28 1.92
CA ALA A 3 -0.04 2.15 1.32
C ALA A 3 0.57 3.53 0.94
N PRO A 4 0.14 4.17 -0.15
CA PRO A 4 0.69 5.45 -0.58
C PRO A 4 0.24 6.64 0.28
N TYR A 5 -0.92 6.55 0.94
CA TYR A 5 -1.52 7.67 1.68
C TYR A 5 -1.53 7.42 3.19
N SER A 6 -1.09 8.42 3.97
CA SER A 6 -1.04 8.34 5.45
C SER A 6 -2.41 8.08 6.08
N ALA A 7 -3.49 8.54 5.46
CA ALA A 7 -4.86 8.24 5.90
C ALA A 7 -5.17 6.73 5.81
N GLN A 8 -4.77 6.07 4.72
CA GLN A 8 -4.92 4.63 4.56
C GLN A 8 -4.04 3.85 5.54
N VAL A 9 -2.80 4.29 5.76
CA VAL A 9 -1.90 3.71 6.78
C VAL A 9 -2.57 3.74 8.16
N ARG A 10 -3.16 4.87 8.55
CA ARG A 10 -3.88 5.02 9.83
C ARG A 10 -5.10 4.11 9.90
N ALA A 11 -5.91 4.07 8.85
CA ALA A 11 -7.10 3.21 8.79
C ALA A 11 -6.73 1.73 8.94
N LEU A 12 -5.69 1.27 8.24
CA LEU A 12 -5.20 -0.10 8.32
C LEU A 12 -4.63 -0.45 9.70
N ARG A 13 -3.92 0.47 10.37
CA ARG A 13 -3.42 0.26 11.74
C ARG A 13 -4.56 0.12 12.74
N ASN A 14 -5.63 0.90 12.60
CA ASN A 14 -6.82 0.78 13.43
C ASN A 14 -7.52 -0.57 13.19
N ALA A 15 -7.72 -0.93 11.91
CA ALA A 15 -8.35 -2.20 11.53
C ALA A 15 -7.54 -3.42 11.97
N ARG A 16 -6.21 -3.37 11.89
CA ARG A 16 -5.31 -4.44 12.36
C ARG A 16 -5.57 -4.80 13.82
N ASN A 17 -5.70 -3.79 14.68
CA ASN A 17 -5.92 -4.00 16.10
C ASN A 17 -7.36 -4.43 16.39
N ALA A 18 -8.34 -3.85 15.70
CA ALA A 18 -9.77 -4.08 15.97
C ALA A 18 -10.31 -5.38 15.37
N VAL A 19 -9.81 -5.80 14.20
CA VAL A 19 -10.38 -6.92 13.42
C VAL A 19 -9.50 -8.16 13.47
N LEU A 20 -8.19 -7.99 13.35
CA LEU A 20 -7.27 -9.13 13.17
C LEU A 20 -6.60 -9.58 14.47
N GLY A 21 -6.59 -8.74 15.52
CA GLY A 21 -5.91 -9.05 16.78
C GLY A 21 -4.38 -9.18 16.66
N LEU A 22 -3.79 -8.77 15.52
CA LEU A 22 -2.38 -9.03 15.18
C LEU A 22 -1.37 -8.08 15.87
N GLY A 23 -1.82 -7.21 16.77
CA GLY A 23 -0.95 -6.29 17.51
C GLY A 23 0.07 -5.60 16.60
N ASN A 24 1.36 -5.63 16.96
CA ASN A 24 2.44 -5.08 16.14
C ASN A 24 3.15 -6.10 15.23
N GLU A 25 2.65 -7.33 15.13
CA GLU A 25 3.23 -8.38 14.27
C GLU A 25 3.03 -8.06 12.78
N LEU A 26 1.89 -7.46 12.44
CA LEU A 26 1.64 -6.94 11.10
C LEU A 26 2.18 -5.51 10.96
N GLU A 27 3.26 -5.41 10.21
CA GLU A 27 3.88 -4.12 9.88
C GLU A 27 3.08 -3.37 8.81
N ILE A 28 2.76 -2.10 9.08
CA ILE A 28 2.01 -1.21 8.18
C ILE A 28 2.75 0.12 8.06
N SER A 29 3.17 0.47 6.85
CA SER A 29 3.92 1.70 6.56
C SER A 29 3.50 2.36 5.25
N SER A 30 3.93 3.61 5.06
CA SER A 30 3.83 4.28 3.76
C SER A 30 4.90 3.78 2.80
N VAL A 31 4.77 4.07 1.50
CA VAL A 31 5.82 3.77 0.51
C VAL A 31 7.16 4.40 0.91
N ASP A 32 7.14 5.70 1.22
CA ASP A 32 8.35 6.45 1.60
C ASP A 32 8.94 5.92 2.94
N GLY A 33 8.09 5.58 3.91
CA GLY A 33 8.51 5.03 5.20
C GLY A 33 8.96 3.56 5.15
N PHE A 34 8.89 2.92 3.99
CA PHE A 34 9.31 1.53 3.77
C PHE A 34 10.54 1.43 2.85
N GLN A 35 11.13 2.56 2.47
CA GLN A 35 12.30 2.60 1.58
C GLN A 35 13.49 1.86 2.21
N GLY A 36 14.20 1.07 1.39
CA GLY A 36 15.38 0.30 1.82
C GLY A 36 15.07 -0.94 2.66
N ARG A 37 13.80 -1.27 2.84
CA ARG A 37 13.36 -2.42 3.65
C ARG A 37 12.65 -3.44 2.76
N GLU A 38 12.72 -4.71 3.13
CA GLU A 38 12.13 -5.81 2.35
C GLU A 38 11.47 -6.83 3.28
N LYS A 39 10.51 -7.59 2.74
CA LYS A 39 9.81 -8.68 3.44
C LYS A 39 9.60 -9.86 2.52
N GLU A 40 9.43 -11.05 3.10
CA GLU A 40 9.11 -12.27 2.35
C GLU A 40 7.82 -12.09 1.52
N ALA A 41 6.79 -11.51 2.13
CA ALA A 41 5.54 -11.17 1.46
C ALA A 41 5.12 -9.71 1.74
N VAL A 42 4.57 -9.05 0.73
CA VAL A 42 4.05 -7.68 0.82
C VAL A 42 2.64 -7.62 0.26
N VAL A 43 1.75 -6.96 0.99
CA VAL A 43 0.46 -6.49 0.47
C VAL A 43 0.57 -5.00 0.23
N PHE A 44 0.31 -4.56 -1.00
CA PHE A 44 0.24 -3.16 -1.38
C PHE A 44 -1.21 -2.78 -1.72
N THR A 45 -1.67 -1.62 -1.23
CA THR A 45 -2.98 -1.07 -1.59
C THR A 45 -2.82 0.27 -2.31
N ALA A 46 -3.34 0.37 -3.53
CA ALA A 46 -3.30 1.59 -4.33
C ALA A 46 -4.14 2.73 -3.73
N THR A 47 -5.11 2.40 -2.86
CA THR A 47 -6.02 3.31 -2.14
C THR A 47 -7.01 4.09 -3.02
N ARG A 48 -6.55 4.62 -4.15
CA ARG A 48 -7.36 5.42 -5.07
C ARG A 48 -8.36 4.55 -5.80
N SER A 49 -9.62 4.98 -5.75
CA SER A 49 -10.72 4.50 -6.57
C SER A 49 -11.57 5.72 -6.93
N SER A 50 -11.83 5.92 -8.21
CA SER A 50 -12.58 7.04 -8.76
C SER A 50 -13.40 6.54 -9.95
N GLU A 51 -14.70 6.82 -9.95
CA GLU A 51 -15.50 6.63 -11.15
C GLU A 51 -15.00 7.55 -12.27
N GLY A 52 -14.85 7.00 -13.48
CA GLY A 52 -14.49 7.73 -14.70
C GLY A 52 -13.04 8.22 -14.81
N GLY A 53 -12.12 7.81 -13.93
CA GLY A 53 -10.69 8.16 -14.04
C GLY A 53 -10.37 9.66 -13.89
N ALA A 54 -11.38 10.52 -13.62
CA ALA A 54 -11.31 11.97 -13.73
C ALA A 54 -10.26 12.64 -12.83
N ARG A 55 -9.80 11.95 -11.77
CA ARG A 55 -8.80 12.47 -10.84
C ARG A 55 -7.40 11.87 -11.04
N GLY A 56 -7.21 10.92 -11.97
CA GLY A 56 -5.94 10.21 -12.24
C GLY A 56 -5.48 9.27 -11.12
N VAL A 57 -4.24 8.77 -11.19
CA VAL A 57 -3.67 7.85 -10.17
C VAL A 57 -3.01 8.55 -8.97
N GLY A 58 -2.76 9.86 -9.06
CA GLY A 58 -2.24 10.66 -7.96
C GLY A 58 -0.83 10.24 -7.54
N PHE A 59 -0.67 9.77 -6.29
CA PHE A 59 0.65 9.42 -5.72
C PHE A 59 1.40 8.36 -6.55
N LEU A 60 0.67 7.49 -7.25
CA LEU A 60 1.22 6.43 -8.09
C LEU A 60 1.64 6.91 -9.49
N ALA A 61 1.42 8.17 -9.83
CA ALA A 61 1.92 8.75 -11.09
C ALA A 61 3.46 8.85 -11.13
N ASP A 62 4.13 8.79 -9.97
CA ASP A 62 5.59 8.75 -9.91
C ASP A 62 6.09 7.30 -10.06
N PRO A 63 6.72 6.95 -11.20
CA PRO A 63 7.20 5.58 -11.43
C PRO A 63 8.27 5.15 -10.43
N ARG A 64 8.99 6.08 -9.79
CA ARG A 64 9.98 5.73 -8.74
C ARG A 64 9.30 5.17 -7.51
N ARG A 65 8.14 5.73 -7.14
CA ARG A 65 7.33 5.24 -6.00
C ARG A 65 6.70 3.89 -6.31
N VAL A 66 6.28 3.68 -7.55
CA VAL A 66 5.81 2.39 -8.06
C VAL A 66 6.94 1.35 -8.01
N ASN A 67 8.15 1.70 -8.45
CA ASN A 67 9.30 0.80 -8.37
C ASN A 67 9.62 0.43 -6.92
N VAL A 68 9.59 1.40 -6.00
CA VAL A 68 9.78 1.11 -4.57
C VAL A 68 8.76 0.08 -4.12
N MET A 69 7.44 0.29 -4.32
CA MET A 69 6.43 -0.69 -3.86
C MET A 69 6.57 -2.08 -4.49
N LEU A 70 6.90 -2.15 -5.78
CA LEU A 70 6.95 -3.43 -6.51
C LEU A 70 8.14 -4.29 -6.07
N THR A 71 9.26 -3.67 -5.68
CA THR A 71 10.48 -4.41 -5.35
C THR A 71 10.67 -4.65 -3.84
N ARG A 72 9.65 -4.46 -3.00
CA ARG A 72 9.78 -4.72 -1.54
C ARG A 72 9.55 -6.18 -1.16
N ALA A 73 8.93 -6.96 -2.04
CA ALA A 73 8.59 -8.36 -1.80
C ALA A 73 9.69 -9.28 -2.31
N LYS A 74 10.13 -10.24 -1.48
CA LYS A 74 11.12 -11.25 -1.88
C LYS A 74 10.49 -12.48 -2.53
N ARG A 75 9.30 -12.91 -2.05
CA ARG A 75 8.62 -14.13 -2.54
C ARG A 75 7.23 -13.87 -3.09
N GLY A 76 6.49 -12.92 -2.53
CA GLY A 76 5.10 -12.68 -2.92
C GLY A 76 4.65 -11.24 -2.76
N LEU A 77 4.04 -10.71 -3.81
CA LEU A 77 3.41 -9.39 -3.81
C LEU A 77 1.93 -9.54 -4.14
N VAL A 78 1.07 -9.00 -3.27
CA VAL A 78 -0.36 -8.85 -3.53
C VAL A 78 -0.67 -7.37 -3.72
N VAL A 79 -1.32 -7.03 -4.81
CA VAL A 79 -1.74 -5.65 -5.13
C VAL A 79 -3.26 -5.56 -5.06
N ILE A 80 -3.75 -4.61 -4.27
CA ILE A 80 -5.18 -4.28 -4.15
C ILE A 80 -5.40 -2.89 -4.74
N GLY A 81 -6.19 -2.78 -5.79
CA GLY A 81 -6.50 -1.51 -6.45
C GLY A 81 -7.78 -1.59 -7.27
N ALA A 82 -8.23 -0.45 -7.77
CA ALA A 82 -9.36 -0.33 -8.68
C ALA A 82 -8.84 -0.23 -10.12
N PRO A 83 -9.11 -1.22 -10.99
CA PRO A 83 -8.65 -1.22 -12.39
C PRO A 83 -9.13 -0.01 -13.20
N GLU A 84 -10.30 0.54 -12.88
CA GLU A 84 -10.88 1.69 -13.58
C GLU A 84 -10.16 3.00 -13.24
N THR A 85 -9.31 2.98 -12.19
CA THR A 85 -8.57 4.15 -11.70
C THR A 85 -7.07 4.05 -12.00
N LEU A 86 -6.51 2.84 -12.05
CA LEU A 86 -5.08 2.53 -12.23
C LEU A 86 -4.69 2.40 -13.69
#